data_AF-A0A3N6I0E0-F1
#
_entry.id   AF-A0A3N6I0E0-F1
#
_cell.length_a   1.000
_cell.length_b   1.000
_cell.length_c   1.000
_cell.angle_alpha   90.00
_cell.angle_beta   90.00
_cell.angle_gamma   90.00
#
_symmetry.space_group_name_H-M   'P 1'
#
loop_
_entity.id
_entity.type
_entity.pdbx_description
1 polymer ?
#
loop_
_entity_poly.entity_id
_entity_poly.type
_entity_poly.pdbx_seq_one_letter_code
_entity_poly.pdbx_strand_id
1 'polypeptide(L)'
;MDDWERALDAYDAASRALRGRKQVTVVPQLLQQGISALEDLEARVSGAPLPQQLPPCFFDSRHGQATTEVRWAPSDGAKRLIAVCAADAIRLREGSPRSLSGHLASAEEAEVVDSPPLRPADDLPVPWAIGLLVLLCGYAAALAAAGDGPGAFVAVIIAGITSGVAILSGLLFVGATVDLWALVRRGHLTQAAFARSTAGPHGAHEHVYVVTDASGRQREYTRHADSRTAKPVPIRSVWYLPKPDGKGKAVSSWAPLWLPLRILVALPVLLGSAAVTLYLIPGRLIIALLS
;
A
#
# COMPACT_ATOMS: atom_id res chain seq x y z
N MET A 1 33.86 -5.74 17.21
CA MET A 1 32.69 -6.33 17.92
C MET A 1 32.08 -5.29 18.87
N ASP A 2 32.91 -4.40 19.41
CA ASP A 2 32.53 -3.34 20.35
C ASP A 2 31.40 -2.40 19.88
N ASP A 3 31.33 -2.08 18.58
CA ASP A 3 30.27 -1.19 18.06
C ASP A 3 28.88 -1.86 18.06
N TRP A 4 28.82 -3.19 17.84
CA TRP A 4 27.58 -3.96 17.92
C TRP A 4 27.09 -4.06 19.36
N GLU A 5 27.98 -4.36 20.31
CA GLU A 5 27.66 -4.38 21.74
C GLU A 5 27.17 -3.00 22.20
N ARG A 6 27.85 -1.92 21.79
CA ARG A 6 27.44 -0.55 22.09
C ARG A 6 26.05 -0.21 21.57
N ALA A 7 25.69 -0.70 20.38
CA ALA A 7 24.34 -0.52 19.82
C ALA A 7 23.26 -1.23 20.67
N LEU A 8 23.54 -2.46 21.11
CA LEU A 8 22.63 -3.23 21.96
C LEU A 8 22.49 -2.61 23.35
N ASP A 9 23.60 -2.18 23.95
CA ASP A 9 23.60 -1.51 25.26
C ASP A 9 22.76 -0.22 25.25
N ALA A 10 22.88 0.56 24.17
CA ALA A 10 22.11 1.78 23.99
C ALA A 10 20.60 1.50 23.85
N TYR A 11 20.23 0.44 23.13
CA TYR A 11 18.85 -0.01 23.01
C TYR A 11 18.27 -0.48 24.37
N ASP A 12 19.02 -1.28 25.12
CA ASP A 12 18.60 -1.77 26.43
C ASP A 12 18.50 -0.63 27.46
N ALA A 13 19.41 0.33 27.40
CA ALA A 13 19.33 1.56 28.19
C ALA A 13 18.06 2.36 27.84
N ALA A 14 17.76 2.55 26.54
CA ALA A 14 16.56 3.24 26.09
C ALA A 14 15.27 2.54 26.57
N SER A 15 15.24 1.21 26.49
CA SER A 15 14.13 0.38 26.95
C SER A 15 13.90 0.47 28.46
N ARG A 16 14.98 0.54 29.25
CA ARG A 16 14.91 0.76 30.71
C ARG A 16 14.42 2.17 31.03
N ALA A 17 14.94 3.19 30.35
CA ALA A 17 14.54 4.60 30.54
C ALA A 17 13.05 4.82 30.23
N LEU A 18 12.53 4.17 29.18
CA LEU A 18 11.12 4.23 28.80
C LEU A 18 10.21 3.59 29.87
N ARG A 19 10.63 2.44 30.44
CA ARG A 19 9.88 1.76 31.52
C ARG A 19 9.83 2.58 32.81
N GLY A 20 10.90 3.33 33.11
CA GLY A 20 11.00 4.14 34.33
C GLY A 20 10.10 5.37 34.40
N ARG A 21 9.42 5.78 33.30
CA ARG A 21 8.55 6.97 33.12
C ARG A 21 9.13 8.35 33.51
N LYS A 22 10.08 8.44 34.43
CA LYS A 22 10.79 9.67 34.83
C LYS A 22 11.97 10.04 33.92
N GLN A 23 12.41 9.12 33.06
CA GLN A 23 13.58 9.27 32.19
C GLN A 23 13.21 9.26 30.69
N VAL A 24 11.97 9.63 30.34
CA VAL A 24 11.53 9.60 28.93
C VAL A 24 12.30 10.60 28.06
N THR A 25 12.77 11.71 28.64
CA THR A 25 13.53 12.75 27.93
C THR A 25 14.89 12.29 27.41
N VAL A 26 15.51 11.27 28.02
CA VAL A 26 16.82 10.74 27.58
C VAL A 26 16.69 9.63 26.53
N VAL A 27 15.48 9.09 26.31
CA VAL A 27 15.24 8.02 25.32
C VAL A 27 15.69 8.40 23.90
N PRO A 28 15.39 9.60 23.36
CA PRO A 28 15.86 9.98 22.02
C PRO A 28 17.39 10.01 21.91
N GLN A 29 18.08 10.44 22.97
CA GLN A 29 19.54 10.49 23.00
C GLN A 29 20.15 9.07 23.01
N LEU A 30 19.58 8.15 23.78
CA LEU A 30 20.03 6.74 23.82
C LEU A 30 19.80 6.04 22.49
N LEU A 31 18.64 6.27 21.86
CA LEU A 31 18.37 5.74 20.52
C LEU A 31 19.37 6.28 19.50
N GLN A 32 19.70 7.57 19.59
CA GLN A 32 20.68 8.18 18.70
C GLN A 32 22.08 7.59 18.87
N GLN A 33 22.49 7.27 20.11
CA GLN A 33 23.75 6.58 20.37
C GLN A 33 23.78 5.19 19.74
N GLY A 34 22.67 4.45 19.81
CA GLY A 34 22.54 3.14 19.18
C GLY A 34 22.63 3.20 17.65
N ILE A 35 21.93 4.15 17.02
CA ILE A 35 21.98 4.35 15.56
C ILE A 35 23.40 4.70 15.12
N SER A 36 24.08 5.61 15.83
CA SER A 36 25.45 6.01 15.50
C SER A 36 26.44 4.84 15.60
N ALA A 37 26.27 3.96 16.60
CA ALA A 37 27.10 2.77 16.73
C ALA A 37 26.90 1.76 15.58
N LEU A 38 25.68 1.67 15.03
CA LEU A 38 25.41 0.84 13.85
C LEU A 38 26.02 1.44 12.58
N GLU A 39 25.98 2.77 12.42
CA GLU A 39 26.61 3.46 11.30
C GLU A 39 28.14 3.29 11.33
N ASP A 40 28.76 3.40 12.51
CA ASP A 40 30.19 3.13 12.71
C ASP A 40 30.54 1.67 12.35
N LEU A 41 29.72 0.72 12.81
CA LEU A 41 29.88 -0.70 12.48
C LEU A 41 29.80 -0.93 10.97
N GLU A 42 28.81 -0.36 10.30
CA GLU A 42 28.63 -0.49 8.85
C GLU A 42 29.80 0.11 8.07
N ALA A 43 30.30 1.28 8.49
CA ALA A 43 31.48 1.90 7.89
C ALA A 43 32.73 1.01 8.04
N ARG A 44 32.96 0.43 9.22
CA ARG A 44 34.10 -0.49 9.44
C ARG A 44 33.98 -1.77 8.63
N VAL A 45 32.78 -2.36 8.58
CA VAL A 45 32.53 -3.61 7.83
C VAL A 45 32.70 -3.38 6.33
N SER A 46 32.30 -2.22 5.82
CA SER A 46 32.45 -1.85 4.41
C SER A 46 33.83 -1.28 4.04
N GLY A 47 34.70 -1.03 5.03
CA GLY A 47 35.99 -0.37 4.82
C GLY A 47 35.88 1.11 4.45
N ALA A 48 34.73 1.73 4.70
CA ALA A 48 34.47 3.15 4.48
C ALA A 48 35.02 4.00 5.66
N PRO A 49 35.31 5.30 5.43
CA PRO A 49 35.63 6.20 6.53
C PRO A 49 34.44 6.34 7.49
N LEU A 50 34.72 6.55 8.78
CA LEU A 50 33.67 6.77 9.78
C LEU A 50 32.84 8.00 9.42
N PRO A 51 31.50 7.93 9.53
CA PRO A 51 30.61 9.02 9.17
C PRO A 51 30.84 10.22 10.10
N GLN A 52 30.79 11.42 9.52
CA GLN A 52 30.87 12.64 10.29
C GLN A 52 29.56 12.87 11.04
N GLN A 53 29.61 12.96 12.37
CA GLN A 53 28.43 13.27 13.17
C GLN A 53 28.04 14.74 12.96
N LEU A 54 26.96 14.93 12.22
CA LEU A 54 26.35 16.24 12.05
C LEU A 54 25.45 16.57 13.24
N PRO A 55 25.13 17.85 13.49
CA PRO A 55 24.11 18.22 14.46
C PRO A 55 22.71 17.80 13.98
N PRO A 56 21.68 17.86 14.86
CA PRO A 56 20.29 17.68 14.45
C PRO A 56 19.89 18.61 13.32
N CYS A 57 18.84 18.26 12.58
CA CYS A 57 18.36 19.08 11.47
C CYS A 57 18.12 20.54 11.91
N PHE A 58 18.68 21.47 11.13
CA PHE A 58 18.63 22.90 11.40
C PHE A 58 17.20 23.47 11.44
N PHE A 59 16.28 22.96 10.62
CA PHE A 59 14.90 23.48 10.55
C PHE A 59 13.99 22.95 11.66
N ASP A 60 14.14 21.68 12.04
CA ASP A 60 13.41 21.08 13.15
C ASP A 60 14.21 19.91 13.74
N SER A 61 14.64 20.04 14.99
CA SER A 61 15.33 18.97 15.73
C SER A 61 14.54 17.65 15.81
N ARG A 62 13.21 17.69 15.64
CA ARG A 62 12.34 16.50 15.62
C ARG A 62 12.46 15.69 14.32
N HIS A 63 13.05 16.26 13.27
CA HIS A 63 13.35 15.51 12.04
C HIS A 63 14.51 14.52 12.20
N GLY A 64 15.21 14.54 13.34
CA GLY A 64 16.36 13.70 13.61
C GLY A 64 17.67 14.30 13.12
N GLN A 65 18.69 13.46 12.97
CA GLN A 65 20.02 13.87 12.55
C GLN A 65 20.05 14.48 11.15
N ALA A 66 20.93 15.46 10.96
CA ALA A 66 21.27 15.89 9.63
C ALA A 66 22.09 14.80 8.91
N THR A 67 21.85 14.65 7.62
CA THR A 67 22.56 13.69 6.77
C THR A 67 23.49 14.39 5.78
N THR A 68 23.34 15.71 5.63
CA THR A 68 24.14 16.50 4.70
C THR A 68 24.14 17.97 5.11
N GLU A 69 25.15 18.71 4.65
CA GLU A 69 25.23 20.16 4.80
C GLU A 69 24.90 20.86 3.49
N VAL A 70 24.07 21.90 3.54
CA VAL A 70 23.62 22.65 2.37
C VAL A 70 23.88 24.14 2.59
N ARG A 71 24.33 24.85 1.55
CA ARG A 71 24.39 26.32 1.55
C ARG A 71 22.98 26.88 1.37
N TRP A 72 22.50 27.60 2.37
CA TRP A 72 21.14 28.15 2.38
C TRP A 72 21.13 29.58 2.94
N ALA A 73 20.21 30.41 2.44
CA ALA A 73 19.93 31.75 2.95
C ALA A 73 18.43 31.89 3.27
N PRO A 74 18.06 32.48 4.43
CA PRO A 74 16.71 32.98 4.66
C PRO A 74 16.33 34.07 3.66
N SER A 75 15.03 34.39 3.54
CA SER A 75 14.53 35.45 2.64
C SER A 75 15.23 36.79 2.83
N ASP A 76 15.50 37.18 4.08
CA ASP A 76 16.22 38.42 4.44
C ASP A 76 17.58 38.16 5.09
N GLY A 77 18.19 36.99 4.84
CA GLY A 77 19.40 36.57 5.56
C GLY A 77 20.60 36.26 4.67
N ALA A 78 21.77 36.20 5.31
CA ALA A 78 23.02 35.82 4.64
C ALA A 78 23.08 34.31 4.34
N LYS A 79 23.77 33.95 3.26
CA LYS A 79 24.07 32.55 2.92
C LYS A 79 24.98 31.94 3.98
N ARG A 80 24.56 30.81 4.56
CA ARG A 80 25.35 30.01 5.51
C ARG A 80 25.25 28.53 5.19
N LEU A 81 26.22 27.77 5.66
CA LEU A 81 26.17 26.31 5.64
C LEU A 81 25.28 25.84 6.80
N ILE A 82 24.27 25.02 6.52
CA ILE A 82 23.39 24.43 7.53
C ILE A 82 23.34 22.91 7.37
N ALA A 83 23.26 22.19 8.48
CA ALA A 83 23.07 20.74 8.48
C ALA A 83 21.57 20.42 8.41
N VAL A 84 21.16 19.60 7.44
CA VAL A 84 19.75 19.28 7.19
C VAL A 84 19.54 17.77 7.06
N CYS A 85 18.37 17.29 7.47
CA CYS A 85 17.97 15.90 7.25
C CYS A 85 17.71 15.64 5.76
N ALA A 86 17.67 14.37 5.36
CA ALA A 86 17.43 13.97 3.97
C ALA A 86 16.14 14.58 3.38
N ALA A 87 15.07 14.68 4.17
CA ALA A 87 13.80 15.25 3.73
C ALA A 87 13.91 16.76 3.45
N ASP A 88 14.56 17.51 4.33
CA ASP A 88 14.76 18.94 4.14
C ASP A 88 15.78 19.24 3.04
N ALA A 89 16.79 18.38 2.86
CA ALA A 89 17.71 18.48 1.74
C ALA A 89 16.99 18.38 0.39
N ILE A 90 16.00 17.49 0.25
CA ILE A 90 15.18 17.36 -0.95
C ILE A 90 14.34 18.63 -1.17
N ARG A 91 13.66 19.11 -0.13
CA ARG A 91 12.83 20.33 -0.22
C ARG A 91 13.63 21.57 -0.60
N LEU A 92 14.85 21.70 -0.08
CA LEU A 92 15.75 22.79 -0.45
C LEU A 92 16.16 22.72 -1.93
N ARG A 93 16.31 21.51 -2.50
CA ARG A 93 16.56 21.33 -3.94
C ARG A 93 15.34 21.64 -4.79
N GLU A 94 14.15 21.34 -4.29
CA GLU A 94 12.87 21.58 -4.96
C GLU A 94 12.35 23.02 -4.82
N GLY A 95 13.06 23.89 -4.09
CA GLY A 95 12.73 25.31 -3.97
C GLY A 95 11.61 25.64 -2.99
N SER A 96 11.30 24.76 -2.03
CA SER A 96 10.25 24.97 -1.02
C SER A 96 10.80 25.05 0.42
N PRO A 97 11.48 26.14 0.83
CA PRO A 97 11.94 26.30 2.20
C PRO A 97 10.77 26.73 3.12
N ARG A 98 10.55 26.02 4.23
CA ARG A 98 9.72 26.52 5.33
C ARG A 98 10.47 27.55 6.17
N SER A 99 9.72 28.47 6.77
CA SER A 99 10.23 29.40 7.79
C SER A 99 10.63 28.66 9.06
N LEU A 100 11.68 29.18 9.72
CA LEU A 100 12.12 28.79 11.07
C LEU A 100 11.09 29.24 12.11
N SER A 101 9.94 28.57 12.19
CA SER A 101 9.02 28.78 13.32
C SER A 101 8.41 27.46 13.73
N GLY A 102 8.89 26.94 14.86
CA GLY A 102 8.21 25.92 15.63
C GLY A 102 6.99 26.50 16.30
N HIS A 103 5.90 26.69 15.55
CA HIS A 103 4.53 26.57 16.04
C HIS A 103 3.83 25.65 15.05
N LEU A 104 3.12 24.64 15.56
CA LEU A 104 2.11 23.95 14.76
C LEU A 104 1.17 25.04 14.27
N ALA A 105 1.31 25.43 13.01
CA ALA A 105 0.25 26.14 12.33
C ALA A 105 -0.98 25.26 12.50
N SER A 106 -1.92 25.79 13.26
CA SER A 106 -3.27 25.26 13.38
C SER A 106 -3.74 24.87 11.99
N ALA A 107 -4.48 23.77 11.93
CA ALA A 107 -5.18 23.34 10.74
C ALA A 107 -6.07 24.48 10.23
N GLU A 108 -5.57 25.33 9.33
CA GLU A 108 -6.37 26.29 8.60
C GLU A 108 -5.69 26.59 7.27
N GLU A 109 -6.42 26.23 6.20
CA GLU A 109 -6.22 26.62 4.81
C GLU A 109 -4.91 26.20 4.13
N ALA A 110 -4.78 24.90 3.87
CA ALA A 110 -4.18 24.46 2.61
C ALA A 110 -5.21 24.73 1.50
N GLU A 111 -4.97 25.82 0.78
CA GLU A 111 -5.58 26.17 -0.49
C GLU A 111 -5.71 24.93 -1.39
N VAL A 112 -6.95 24.66 -1.82
CA VAL A 112 -7.27 23.61 -2.77
C VAL A 112 -6.66 23.99 -4.11
N VAL A 113 -5.43 23.56 -4.34
CA VAL A 113 -4.89 23.47 -5.70
C VAL A 113 -5.69 22.39 -6.41
N ASP A 114 -6.54 22.83 -7.34
CA ASP A 114 -7.40 22.00 -8.17
C ASP A 114 -6.53 21.00 -8.94
N SER A 115 -6.39 19.81 -8.36
CA SER A 115 -5.72 18.69 -9.02
C SER A 115 -6.68 18.21 -10.11
N PRO A 116 -6.26 18.16 -11.38
CA PRO A 116 -7.14 17.67 -12.44
C PRO A 116 -7.64 16.28 -12.07
N PRO A 117 -8.91 15.95 -12.37
CA PRO A 117 -9.48 14.67 -11.99
C PRO A 117 -8.58 13.55 -12.54
N LEU A 118 -8.20 12.60 -11.68
CA LEU A 118 -7.66 11.33 -12.18
C LEU A 118 -8.69 10.78 -13.15
N ARG A 119 -8.34 10.76 -14.43
CA ARG A 119 -9.10 10.01 -15.43
C ARG A 119 -9.25 8.58 -14.90
N PRO A 120 -10.45 7.98 -14.96
CA PRO A 120 -10.58 6.56 -14.70
C PRO A 120 -9.61 5.84 -15.63
N ALA A 121 -8.66 5.13 -15.04
CA ALA A 121 -8.03 4.04 -15.74
C ALA A 121 -9.16 3.06 -16.08
N ASP A 122 -9.28 2.72 -17.36
CA ASP A 122 -9.90 1.52 -17.92
C ASP A 122 -10.86 1.79 -19.09
N ASP A 123 -10.46 2.63 -20.05
CA ASP A 123 -10.77 2.33 -21.46
C ASP A 123 -9.78 1.26 -21.95
N LEU A 124 -9.99 0.03 -21.50
CA LEU A 124 -9.42 -1.14 -22.15
C LEU A 124 -10.40 -1.51 -23.27
N PRO A 125 -10.11 -1.25 -24.55
CA PRO A 125 -10.77 -2.00 -25.60
C PRO A 125 -10.44 -3.47 -25.34
N VAL A 126 -11.45 -4.33 -25.31
CA VAL A 126 -11.33 -5.74 -24.91
C VAL A 126 -11.27 -6.61 -26.18
N PRO A 127 -10.17 -6.65 -26.96
CA PRO A 127 -10.10 -7.39 -28.22
C PRO A 127 -10.29 -8.90 -28.03
N TRP A 128 -9.96 -9.42 -26.83
CA TRP A 128 -10.16 -10.82 -26.50
C TRP A 128 -11.63 -11.20 -26.27
N ALA A 129 -12.50 -10.25 -25.88
CA ALA A 129 -13.93 -10.52 -25.71
C ALA A 129 -14.62 -10.74 -27.07
N ILE A 130 -14.17 -10.05 -28.11
CA ILE A 130 -14.62 -10.26 -29.49
C ILE A 130 -14.21 -11.66 -29.96
N GLY A 131 -12.96 -12.07 -29.69
CA GLY A 131 -12.48 -13.41 -30.03
C GLY A 131 -13.26 -14.53 -29.33
N LEU A 132 -13.58 -14.33 -28.04
CA LEU A 132 -14.33 -15.30 -27.24
C LEU A 132 -15.79 -15.40 -27.73
N LEU A 133 -16.40 -14.28 -28.13
CA LEU A 133 -17.73 -14.23 -28.70
C LEU A 133 -17.82 -14.91 -30.07
N VAL A 134 -16.83 -14.70 -30.96
CA VAL A 134 -16.75 -15.39 -32.26
C VAL A 134 -16.58 -16.91 -32.08
N LEU A 135 -15.75 -17.34 -31.12
CA LEU A 135 -15.56 -18.76 -30.81
C LEU A 135 -16.86 -19.40 -30.28
N LEU A 136 -17.58 -18.71 -29.38
CA LEU A 136 -18.87 -19.17 -28.84
C LEU A 136 -19.97 -19.22 -29.91
N CYS A 137 -20.02 -18.26 -30.81
CA CYS A 137 -20.92 -18.28 -31.97
C CYS A 137 -20.59 -19.44 -32.92
N GLY A 138 -19.31 -19.72 -33.17
CA GLY A 138 -18.88 -20.88 -33.97
C GLY A 138 -19.27 -22.22 -33.33
N TYR A 139 -19.12 -22.33 -32.00
CA TYR A 139 -19.54 -23.51 -31.24
C TYR A 139 -21.07 -23.70 -31.25
N ALA A 140 -21.83 -22.62 -31.11
CA ALA A 140 -23.29 -22.63 -31.20
C ALA A 140 -23.79 -23.08 -32.59
N ALA A 141 -23.14 -22.61 -33.65
CA ALA A 141 -23.45 -23.00 -35.03
C ALA A 141 -23.14 -24.49 -35.28
N ALA A 142 -22.05 -25.01 -34.73
CA ALA A 142 -21.70 -26.43 -34.82
C ALA A 142 -22.73 -27.35 -34.10
N LEU A 143 -23.20 -26.94 -32.92
CA LEU A 143 -24.25 -27.69 -32.19
C LEU A 143 -25.63 -27.59 -32.87
N ALA A 144 -25.98 -26.44 -33.45
CA ALA A 144 -27.21 -26.29 -34.21
C ALA A 144 -27.22 -27.17 -35.48
N ALA A 145 -26.07 -27.34 -36.14
CA ALA A 145 -25.91 -28.24 -37.28
C ALA A 145 -26.05 -29.73 -36.91
N ALA A 146 -25.88 -30.10 -35.63
CA ALA A 146 -26.00 -31.46 -35.12
C ALA A 146 -27.44 -31.86 -34.69
N GLY A 147 -28.44 -30.98 -34.88
CA GLY A 147 -29.86 -31.32 -34.71
C GLY A 147 -30.48 -31.06 -33.33
N ASP A 148 -29.75 -30.47 -32.38
CA ASP A 148 -30.26 -30.12 -31.03
C ASP A 148 -30.24 -28.59 -30.80
N GLY A 149 -31.02 -27.86 -31.61
CA GLY A 149 -31.14 -26.40 -31.56
C GLY A 149 -31.47 -25.78 -30.20
N PRO A 150 -32.47 -26.28 -29.44
CA PRO A 150 -32.78 -25.73 -28.11
C PRO A 150 -31.71 -26.07 -27.06
N GLY A 151 -31.09 -27.25 -27.14
CA GLY A 151 -29.99 -27.65 -26.25
C GLY A 151 -28.73 -26.79 -26.46
N ALA A 152 -28.44 -26.40 -27.70
CA ALA A 152 -27.33 -25.51 -28.05
C ALA A 152 -27.47 -24.11 -27.43
N PHE A 153 -28.67 -23.54 -27.47
CA PHE A 153 -28.94 -22.19 -26.93
C PHE A 153 -28.77 -22.14 -25.41
N VAL A 154 -29.30 -23.15 -24.70
CA VAL A 154 -29.15 -23.26 -23.24
C VAL A 154 -27.69 -23.49 -22.84
N ALA A 155 -26.96 -24.33 -23.59
CA ALA A 155 -25.54 -24.60 -23.33
C ALA A 155 -24.67 -23.33 -23.47
N VAL A 156 -24.93 -22.50 -24.49
CA VAL A 156 -24.22 -21.23 -24.73
C VAL A 156 -24.46 -20.22 -23.59
N ILE A 157 -25.71 -20.08 -23.13
CA ILE A 157 -26.05 -19.17 -22.03
C ILE A 157 -25.38 -19.62 -20.72
N ILE A 158 -25.50 -20.92 -20.38
CA ILE A 158 -24.90 -21.45 -19.14
C ILE A 158 -23.37 -21.40 -19.21
N ALA A 159 -22.76 -21.71 -20.36
CA ALA A 159 -21.33 -21.61 -20.56
C ALA A 159 -20.83 -20.15 -20.43
N GLY A 160 -21.57 -19.17 -20.96
CA GLY A 160 -21.26 -17.75 -20.80
C GLY A 160 -21.29 -17.29 -19.35
N ILE A 161 -22.35 -17.63 -18.62
CA ILE A 161 -22.51 -17.26 -17.20
C ILE A 161 -21.41 -17.91 -16.35
N THR A 162 -21.18 -19.21 -16.53
CA THR A 162 -20.17 -19.95 -15.74
C THR A 162 -18.75 -19.50 -16.06
N SER A 163 -18.44 -19.20 -17.32
CA SER A 163 -17.13 -18.65 -17.71
C SER A 163 -16.90 -17.26 -17.11
N GLY A 164 -17.92 -16.40 -17.10
CA GLY A 164 -17.84 -15.09 -16.45
C GLY A 164 -17.57 -15.20 -14.95
N VAL A 165 -18.27 -16.12 -14.26
CA VAL A 165 -18.04 -16.42 -12.84
C VAL A 165 -16.63 -16.99 -12.59
N ALA A 166 -16.14 -17.88 -13.46
CA ALA A 166 -14.80 -18.44 -13.36
C ALA A 166 -13.72 -17.35 -13.48
N ILE A 167 -13.84 -16.47 -14.47
CA ILE A 167 -12.89 -15.37 -14.69
C ILE A 167 -12.88 -14.41 -13.49
N LEU A 168 -14.06 -13.98 -13.03
CA LEU A 168 -14.18 -13.08 -11.90
C LEU A 168 -13.62 -13.73 -10.62
N SER A 169 -13.98 -14.98 -10.34
CA SER A 169 -13.47 -15.71 -9.17
C SER A 169 -11.96 -15.92 -9.24
N GLY A 170 -11.41 -16.20 -10.42
CA GLY A 170 -9.97 -16.34 -10.65
C GLY A 170 -9.20 -15.06 -10.36
N LEU A 171 -9.68 -13.91 -10.86
CA LEU A 171 -9.11 -12.59 -10.56
C LEU A 171 -9.12 -12.29 -9.06
N LEU A 172 -10.24 -12.58 -8.39
CA LEU A 172 -10.36 -12.39 -6.94
C LEU A 172 -9.41 -13.30 -6.16
N PHE A 173 -9.28 -14.56 -6.57
CA PHE A 173 -8.39 -15.54 -5.97
C PHE A 173 -6.92 -15.14 -6.11
N VAL A 174 -6.47 -14.81 -7.33
CA VAL A 174 -5.08 -14.39 -7.59
C VAL A 174 -4.75 -13.13 -6.81
N GLY A 175 -5.63 -12.12 -6.84
CA GLY A 175 -5.44 -10.88 -6.08
C GLY A 175 -5.34 -11.12 -4.57
N ALA A 176 -6.26 -11.92 -4.01
CA ALA A 176 -6.24 -12.26 -2.58
C ALA A 176 -4.99 -13.06 -2.19
N THR A 177 -4.51 -13.96 -3.05
CA THR A 177 -3.31 -14.76 -2.83
C THR A 177 -2.04 -13.90 -2.83
N VAL A 178 -1.92 -12.97 -3.79
CA VAL A 178 -0.80 -12.02 -3.86
C VAL A 178 -0.79 -11.10 -2.63
N ASP A 179 -1.95 -10.55 -2.27
CA ASP A 179 -2.10 -9.70 -1.08
C ASP A 179 -1.77 -10.48 0.21
N LEU A 180 -2.25 -11.72 0.35
CA LEU A 180 -1.93 -12.58 1.50
C LEU A 180 -0.44 -12.91 1.57
N TRP A 181 0.19 -13.22 0.45
CA TRP A 181 1.62 -13.52 0.39
C TRP A 181 2.46 -12.30 0.77
N ALA A 182 2.10 -11.11 0.25
CA ALA A 182 2.76 -9.86 0.61
C ALA A 182 2.59 -9.53 2.10
N LEU A 183 1.39 -9.77 2.66
CA LEU A 183 1.12 -9.63 4.09
C LEU A 183 2.00 -10.55 4.93
N VAL A 184 2.11 -11.83 4.57
CA VAL A 184 2.91 -12.81 5.34
C VAL A 184 4.41 -12.54 5.25
N ARG A 185 4.92 -12.14 4.08
CA ARG A 185 6.37 -11.95 3.86
C ARG A 185 6.89 -10.60 4.32
N ARG A 186 6.12 -9.53 4.14
CA ARG A 186 6.57 -8.14 4.32
C ARG A 186 5.54 -7.24 5.00
N GLY A 187 4.40 -7.81 5.41
CA GLY A 187 3.37 -7.09 6.11
C GLY A 187 3.87 -6.69 7.49
N HIS A 188 3.66 -5.43 7.84
CA HIS A 188 3.93 -4.93 9.17
C HIS A 188 2.74 -4.10 9.66
N LEU A 189 2.52 -4.15 10.97
CA LEU A 189 1.45 -3.42 11.62
C LEU A 189 1.90 -1.97 11.80
N THR A 190 1.18 -1.04 11.18
CA THR A 190 1.45 0.40 11.30
C THR A 190 0.25 1.12 11.89
N GLN A 191 0.48 2.32 12.42
CA GLN A 191 -0.60 3.19 12.84
C GLN A 191 -0.91 4.19 11.74
N ALA A 192 -2.18 4.22 11.32
CA ALA A 192 -2.72 5.20 10.40
C ALA A 192 -3.41 6.30 11.22
N ALA A 193 -3.00 7.55 11.02
CA ALA A 193 -3.65 8.70 11.63
C ALA A 193 -4.81 9.17 10.74
N PHE A 194 -5.91 9.60 11.34
CA PHE A 194 -6.98 10.22 10.57
C PHE A 194 -6.48 11.51 9.92
N ALA A 195 -6.68 11.64 8.61
CA ALA A 195 -6.27 12.83 7.86
C ALA A 195 -7.47 13.69 7.49
N ARG A 196 -8.48 13.09 6.84
CA ARG A 196 -9.65 13.82 6.34
C ARG A 196 -10.85 12.91 6.15
N SER A 197 -12.04 13.49 6.14
CA SER A 197 -13.26 12.81 5.66
C SER A 197 -13.59 13.30 4.27
N THR A 198 -13.80 12.39 3.34
CA THR A 198 -14.17 12.68 1.95
C THR A 198 -15.54 12.08 1.64
N ALA A 199 -16.24 12.62 0.64
CA ALA A 199 -17.39 11.94 0.07
C ALA A 199 -16.87 10.94 -0.99
N GLY A 200 -17.15 9.66 -0.78
CA GLY A 200 -16.86 8.60 -1.73
C GLY A 200 -17.84 8.55 -2.90
N PRO A 201 -17.64 7.60 -3.82
CA PRO A 201 -18.58 7.32 -4.90
C PRO A 201 -19.99 7.07 -4.34
N HIS A 202 -21.01 7.62 -4.99
CA HIS A 202 -22.42 7.52 -4.58
C HIS A 202 -22.80 8.22 -3.26
N GLY A 203 -22.00 9.18 -2.79
CA GLY A 203 -22.34 9.99 -1.61
C GLY A 203 -22.13 9.28 -0.28
N ALA A 204 -21.48 8.12 -0.28
CA ALA A 204 -21.03 7.44 0.92
C ALA A 204 -19.96 8.29 1.62
N HIS A 205 -20.06 8.45 2.94
CA HIS A 205 -19.00 9.14 3.69
C HIS A 205 -17.80 8.21 3.81
N GLU A 206 -16.61 8.73 3.57
CA GLU A 206 -15.36 7.99 3.73
C GLU A 206 -14.42 8.74 4.67
N HIS A 207 -13.73 7.99 5.53
CA HIS A 207 -12.64 8.50 6.35
C HIS A 207 -11.32 8.06 5.72
N VAL A 208 -10.50 9.05 5.36
CA VAL A 208 -9.14 8.87 4.84
C VAL A 208 -8.18 8.91 6.01
N TYR A 209 -7.43 7.83 6.17
CA TYR A 209 -6.34 7.70 7.11
C TYR A 209 -5.02 7.73 6.35
N VAL A 210 -4.00 8.38 6.91
CA VAL A 210 -2.66 8.42 6.32
C VAL A 210 -1.71 7.57 7.16
N VAL A 211 -1.06 6.62 6.49
CA VAL A 211 0.07 5.86 7.02
C VAL A 211 1.34 6.52 6.50
N THR A 212 2.28 6.80 7.39
CA THR A 212 3.62 7.24 7.00
C THR A 212 4.53 6.02 7.06
N ASP A 213 5.07 5.62 5.91
CA ASP A 213 6.05 4.53 5.81
C ASP A 213 7.38 4.94 6.48
N ALA A 214 8.25 3.98 6.78
CA ALA A 214 9.60 4.22 7.31
C ALA A 214 10.45 5.12 6.41
N SER A 215 10.12 5.18 5.11
CA SER A 215 10.73 6.10 4.14
C SER A 215 10.15 7.52 4.16
N GLY A 216 9.27 7.85 5.10
CA GLY A 216 8.58 9.15 5.19
C GLY A 216 7.47 9.36 4.14
N ARG A 217 7.12 8.35 3.34
CA ARG A 217 6.07 8.46 2.32
C ARG A 217 4.70 8.30 2.96
N GLN A 218 3.82 9.28 2.73
CA GLN A 218 2.42 9.22 3.17
C GLN A 218 1.58 8.40 2.19
N ARG A 219 0.75 7.52 2.72
CA ARG A 219 -0.13 6.63 1.95
C ARG A 219 -1.54 6.66 2.53
N GLU A 220 -2.51 6.90 1.66
CA GLU A 220 -3.91 7.01 2.02
C GLU A 220 -4.56 5.63 2.15
N TYR A 221 -5.36 5.47 3.20
CA TYR A 221 -6.23 4.35 3.48
C TYR A 221 -7.64 4.88 3.67
N THR A 222 -8.52 4.62 2.71
CA THR A 222 -9.92 5.01 2.77
C THR A 222 -10.76 3.93 3.45
N ARG A 223 -11.72 4.37 4.27
CA ARG A 223 -12.73 3.50 4.85
C ARG A 223 -14.09 4.16 4.75
N HIS A 224 -15.10 3.40 4.34
CA HIS A 224 -16.48 3.83 4.47
C HIS A 224 -16.86 4.11 5.94
N ALA A 225 -17.47 5.27 6.14
CA ALA A 225 -18.15 5.68 7.34
C ALA A 225 -19.62 5.30 7.23
N ASP A 226 -20.16 4.77 8.32
CA ASP A 226 -21.55 4.30 8.38
C ASP A 226 -22.55 5.46 8.33
N SER A 227 -22.11 6.66 8.71
CA SER A 227 -22.91 7.88 8.72
C SER A 227 -22.03 9.12 8.55
N ARG A 228 -22.64 10.20 8.03
CA ARG A 228 -22.07 11.56 7.95
C ARG A 228 -21.74 12.13 9.33
N THR A 229 -22.39 11.65 10.40
CA THR A 229 -22.17 12.05 11.80
C THR A 229 -21.23 11.12 12.56
N ALA A 230 -20.72 10.06 11.92
CA ALA A 230 -19.82 9.12 12.56
C ALA A 230 -18.51 9.83 12.94
N LYS A 231 -18.20 9.84 14.25
CA LYS A 231 -16.97 10.47 14.74
C LYS A 231 -15.77 9.61 14.32
N PRO A 232 -14.79 10.16 13.59
CA PRO A 232 -13.64 9.38 13.15
C PRO A 232 -12.77 9.02 14.35
N VAL A 233 -12.29 7.78 14.36
CA VAL A 233 -11.27 7.34 15.33
C VAL A 233 -9.95 8.02 14.97
N PRO A 234 -9.23 8.65 15.91
CA PRO A 234 -8.05 9.47 15.60
C PRO A 234 -6.86 8.65 15.10
N ILE A 235 -6.65 7.44 15.63
CA ILE A 235 -5.55 6.56 15.25
C ILE A 235 -6.10 5.14 15.12
N ARG A 236 -5.67 4.42 14.08
CA ARG A 236 -6.06 3.02 13.86
C ARG A 236 -4.88 2.17 13.43
N SER A 237 -4.83 0.92 13.90
CA SER A 237 -3.87 -0.06 13.39
C SER A 237 -4.28 -0.55 12.00
N VAL A 238 -3.36 -0.49 11.05
CA VAL A 238 -3.56 -0.89 9.66
C VAL A 238 -2.35 -1.69 9.21
N TRP A 239 -2.56 -2.76 8.43
CA TRP A 239 -1.47 -3.55 7.86
C TRP A 239 -0.97 -2.89 6.59
N TYR A 240 0.33 -2.63 6.50
CA TYR A 240 0.93 -2.10 5.28
C TYR A 240 1.50 -3.24 4.44
N LEU A 241 1.07 -3.33 3.17
CA LEU A 241 1.60 -4.27 2.20
C LEU A 241 2.49 -3.51 1.20
N PRO A 242 3.82 -3.66 1.27
CA PRO A 242 4.72 -3.07 0.30
C PRO A 242 4.58 -3.78 -1.04
N LYS A 243 4.27 -3.03 -2.09
CA LYS A 243 4.14 -3.54 -3.47
C LYS A 243 5.34 -3.04 -4.31
N PRO A 244 5.92 -3.88 -5.19
CA PRO A 244 7.15 -3.55 -5.93
C PRO A 244 7.02 -2.36 -6.89
N ASP A 245 5.81 -1.96 -7.26
CA ASP A 245 5.50 -0.76 -8.04
C ASP A 245 5.61 0.54 -7.22
N GLY A 246 6.01 0.46 -5.94
CA GLY A 246 6.08 1.59 -5.03
C GLY A 246 4.71 2.08 -4.52
N LYS A 247 3.61 1.51 -5.03
CA LYS A 247 2.23 1.76 -4.60
C LYS A 247 1.82 0.71 -3.57
N GLY A 248 2.51 0.72 -2.44
CA GLY A 248 2.13 -0.10 -1.29
C GLY A 248 0.68 0.16 -0.87
N LYS A 249 -0.02 -0.90 -0.47
CA LYS A 249 -1.44 -0.87 -0.16
C LYS A 249 -1.62 -1.01 1.35
N ALA A 250 -2.38 -0.10 1.94
CA ALA A 250 -2.81 -0.20 3.31
C ALA A 250 -4.09 -1.05 3.37
N VAL A 251 -4.11 -2.07 4.22
CA VAL A 251 -5.23 -3.01 4.35
C VAL A 251 -5.69 -3.05 5.81
N SER A 252 -6.99 -3.24 6.02
CA SER A 252 -7.62 -3.25 7.35
C SER A 252 -6.89 -4.14 8.36
N SER A 253 -7.03 -3.86 9.66
CA SER A 253 -6.41 -4.65 10.74
C SER A 253 -6.82 -6.13 10.71
N TRP A 254 -7.97 -6.43 10.11
CA TRP A 254 -8.53 -7.77 9.98
C TRP A 254 -8.01 -8.51 8.75
N ALA A 255 -7.15 -7.89 7.92
CA ALA A 255 -6.42 -8.49 6.78
C ALA A 255 -6.09 -9.98 6.92
N PRO A 256 -5.42 -10.42 7.99
CA PRO A 256 -5.05 -11.82 8.16
C PRO A 256 -6.23 -12.80 8.25
N LEU A 257 -7.43 -12.33 8.59
CA LEU A 257 -8.64 -13.16 8.70
C LEU A 257 -9.44 -13.19 7.38
N TRP A 258 -9.67 -12.04 6.75
CA TRP A 258 -10.56 -11.99 5.58
C TRP A 258 -9.86 -12.37 4.27
N LEU A 259 -8.56 -12.16 4.12
CA LEU A 259 -7.80 -12.59 2.92
C LEU A 259 -7.83 -14.11 2.72
N PRO A 260 -7.51 -14.97 3.72
CA PRO A 260 -7.62 -16.42 3.55
C PRO A 260 -9.08 -16.86 3.40
N LEU A 261 -10.04 -16.18 4.05
CA LEU A 261 -11.46 -16.46 3.85
C LEU A 261 -11.89 -16.22 2.39
N ARG A 262 -11.42 -15.15 1.76
CA ARG A 262 -11.66 -14.90 0.32
C ARG A 262 -11.11 -16.00 -0.56
N ILE A 263 -9.91 -16.50 -0.27
CA ILE A 263 -9.30 -17.62 -0.99
C ILE A 263 -10.14 -18.89 -0.81
N LEU A 264 -10.56 -19.18 0.43
CA LEU A 264 -11.34 -20.36 0.78
C LEU A 264 -12.72 -20.37 0.11
N VAL A 265 -13.34 -19.20 -0.09
CA VAL A 265 -14.62 -19.07 -0.80
C VAL A 265 -14.44 -19.02 -2.33
N ALA A 266 -13.45 -18.30 -2.83
CA ALA A 266 -13.24 -18.14 -4.27
C ALA A 266 -12.74 -19.42 -4.94
N LEU A 267 -11.89 -20.21 -4.27
CA LEU A 267 -11.34 -21.45 -4.82
C LEU A 267 -12.39 -22.49 -5.22
N PRO A 268 -13.35 -22.90 -4.36
CA PRO A 268 -14.38 -23.86 -4.74
C PRO A 268 -15.32 -23.32 -5.84
N VAL A 269 -15.61 -22.01 -5.84
CA VAL A 269 -16.40 -21.37 -6.92
C VAL A 269 -15.64 -21.41 -8.24
N LEU A 270 -14.34 -21.14 -8.23
CA LEU A 270 -13.46 -21.24 -9.40
C LEU A 270 -13.39 -22.68 -9.93
N LEU A 271 -13.16 -23.65 -9.06
CA LEU A 271 -13.07 -25.07 -9.44
C LEU A 271 -14.40 -25.60 -9.97
N GLY A 272 -15.52 -25.25 -9.32
CA GLY A 272 -16.85 -25.65 -9.75
C GLY A 272 -17.25 -25.05 -11.10
N SER A 273 -17.01 -23.75 -11.29
CA SER A 273 -17.30 -23.08 -12.57
C SER A 273 -16.41 -23.62 -13.70
N ALA A 274 -15.11 -23.79 -13.47
CA ALA A 274 -14.19 -24.37 -14.45
C ALA A 274 -14.61 -25.80 -14.86
N ALA A 275 -15.02 -26.65 -13.91
CA ALA A 275 -15.50 -28.00 -14.19
C ALA A 275 -16.77 -28.00 -15.06
N VAL A 276 -17.72 -27.10 -14.77
CA VAL A 276 -18.96 -26.95 -15.56
C VAL A 276 -18.65 -26.46 -16.97
N THR A 277 -17.75 -25.49 -17.12
CA THR A 277 -17.32 -24.99 -18.45
C THR A 277 -16.63 -26.10 -19.27
N LEU A 278 -15.77 -26.91 -18.63
CA LEU A 278 -15.12 -28.04 -19.27
C LEU A 278 -16.11 -29.16 -19.66
N TYR A 279 -17.21 -29.32 -18.91
CA TYR A 279 -18.24 -30.30 -19.25
C TYR A 279 -19.14 -29.83 -20.41
N LEU A 280 -19.56 -28.56 -20.38
CA LEU A 280 -20.53 -28.02 -21.35
C LEU A 280 -19.95 -27.76 -22.73
N ILE A 281 -18.66 -27.44 -22.84
CA ILE A 281 -18.04 -27.06 -24.12
C ILE A 281 -17.45 -28.30 -24.84
N PRO A 282 -16.38 -28.96 -24.37
CA PRO A 282 -15.90 -30.16 -25.06
C PRO A 282 -16.76 -31.40 -24.75
N GLY A 283 -17.27 -31.56 -23.52
CA GLY A 283 -17.97 -32.77 -23.09
C GLY A 283 -19.27 -33.05 -23.88
N ARG A 284 -20.15 -32.04 -24.02
CA ARG A 284 -21.39 -32.21 -24.82
C ARG A 284 -21.11 -32.40 -26.31
N LEU A 285 -20.11 -31.72 -26.88
CA LEU A 285 -19.76 -31.87 -28.29
C LEU A 285 -19.22 -33.28 -28.58
N ILE A 286 -18.40 -33.83 -27.69
CA ILE A 286 -17.91 -35.21 -27.80
C ILE A 286 -19.07 -36.22 -27.70
N ILE A 287 -19.99 -36.03 -26.75
CA ILE A 287 -21.17 -36.91 -26.60
C ILE A 287 -22.05 -36.86 -27.86
N ALA A 288 -22.30 -35.68 -28.42
CA ALA A 288 -23.10 -35.50 -29.63
C ALA A 288 -22.42 -36.05 -30.91
N LEU A 289 -21.09 -36.06 -30.97
CA LEU A 289 -20.34 -36.68 -32.07
C LEU A 289 -20.24 -38.21 -31.96
N LEU A 290 -20.46 -38.78 -30.76
CA LEU A 290 -20.41 -40.22 -30.50
C LEU A 290 -21.78 -40.90 -30.50
N SER A 291 -22.87 -40.14 -30.45
CA SER A 291 -24.27 -40.60 -30.51
C SER A 291 -24.80 -40.64 -31.94
#